data_AF-A0A7N4UYV8-F1
#
_entry.id   AF-A0A7N4UYV8-F1
#
_cell.length_a   1.000
_cell.length_b   1.000
_cell.length_c   1.000
_cell.angle_alpha   90.00
_cell.angle_beta   90.00
_cell.angle_gamma   90.00
#
_symmetry.space_group_name_H-M   'P 1'
#
loop_
_entity.id
_entity.type
_entity.pdbx_description
1 polymer ?
#
loop_
_entity_poly.entity_id
_entity_poly.type
_entity_poly.pdbx_seq_one_letter_code
_entity_poly.pdbx_strand_id
1 'polypeptide(L)'
;MIVYLSDLWSRKEFVSKEELELIIEHQIDHFDYIKLKSFCTNKTNADKIRRKAINWEIIFIFKGSDKGLISKIYRELTQISKNPSHSPIDKWSKDMNRQFSDEEIKAISSHVKRCFKSLLIKEMQIETTLRYHYTPLRLAKMTGKDKDKCWMGCGKSGTPIHCWWNCEWIQPFWRAIWNYVQKVIKLCTSFGSSSVSIGLISQRDLKGGKGTHMCTNVCGDPFCSG
;
A
#
# COMPACT_ATOMS: atom_id res chain seq x y z
N MET A 1 -14.69 -23.96 18.54
CA MET A 1 -13.68 -23.68 19.58
C MET A 1 -12.30 -23.99 19.01
N ILE A 2 -11.29 -23.15 19.26
CA ILE A 2 -9.92 -23.38 18.77
C ILE A 2 -9.12 -23.95 19.94
N VAL A 3 -8.63 -25.18 19.79
CA VAL A 3 -7.72 -25.84 20.74
C VAL A 3 -6.30 -25.58 20.26
N TYR A 4 -5.45 -25.00 21.11
CA TYR A 4 -4.06 -24.77 20.77
C TYR A 4 -3.21 -25.93 21.22
N LEU A 5 -2.10 -26.18 20.51
CA LEU A 5 -1.12 -27.19 20.92
C LEU A 5 -0.64 -26.93 22.36
N SER A 6 -0.49 -25.67 22.79
CA SER A 6 -0.14 -25.32 24.17
C SER A 6 -1.07 -25.92 25.22
N ASP A 7 -2.34 -26.13 24.89
CA ASP A 7 -3.38 -26.55 25.83
C ASP A 7 -3.26 -28.04 26.17
N LEU A 8 -2.50 -28.80 25.37
CA LEU A 8 -2.25 -30.24 25.61
C LEU A 8 -1.23 -30.51 26.73
N TRP A 9 -0.67 -29.48 27.35
CA TRP A 9 0.35 -29.63 28.40
C TRP A 9 -0.01 -28.87 29.68
N SER A 10 0.07 -29.57 30.81
CA SER A 10 0.12 -28.98 32.14
C SER A 10 1.58 -28.91 32.59
N ARG A 11 2.18 -27.71 32.47
CA ARG A 11 3.61 -27.45 32.72
C ARG A 11 4.55 -28.28 31.85
N LYS A 12 4.93 -29.48 32.30
CA LYS A 12 5.87 -30.40 31.62
C LYS A 12 5.24 -31.74 31.25
N GLU A 13 4.03 -32.01 31.72
CA GLU A 13 3.34 -33.28 31.51
C GLU A 13 2.17 -33.09 30.55
N PHE A 14 1.86 -34.14 29.80
CA PHE A 14 0.70 -34.15 28.91
C PHE A 14 -0.57 -34.22 29.76
N VAL A 15 -1.58 -33.43 29.42
CA VAL A 15 -2.83 -33.33 30.18
C VAL A 15 -3.52 -34.68 30.38
N SER A 16 -4.26 -34.82 31.47
CA SER A 16 -5.06 -36.02 31.71
C SER A 16 -6.17 -36.15 30.66
N LYS A 17 -6.80 -37.32 30.57
CA LYS A 17 -7.90 -37.53 29.64
C LYS A 17 -9.07 -36.58 29.99
N GLU A 18 -9.37 -36.47 31.27
CA GLU A 18 -10.43 -35.64 31.83
C GLU A 18 -10.16 -34.15 31.58
N GLU A 19 -8.91 -33.70 31.78
CA GLU A 19 -8.50 -32.33 31.48
C GLU A 19 -8.62 -32.01 29.98
N LEU A 20 -8.25 -32.94 29.11
CA LEU A 20 -8.38 -32.76 27.67
C LEU A 20 -9.85 -32.65 27.25
N GLU A 21 -10.72 -33.50 27.78
CA GLU A 21 -12.16 -33.48 27.52
C GLU A 21 -12.80 -32.16 27.94
N LEU A 22 -12.31 -31.55 29.03
CA LEU A 22 -12.72 -30.20 29.46
C LEU A 22 -12.27 -29.12 28.48
N ILE A 23 -11.07 -29.22 27.92
CA ILE A 23 -10.52 -28.24 26.97
C ILE A 23 -11.24 -28.32 25.62
N ILE A 24 -11.54 -29.53 25.15
CA ILE A 24 -12.20 -29.75 23.86
C ILE A 24 -13.74 -29.73 23.96
N GLU A 25 -14.29 -29.65 25.18
CA GLU A 25 -15.73 -29.73 25.49
C GLU A 25 -16.41 -30.93 24.82
N HIS A 26 -15.69 -32.05 24.71
CA HIS A 26 -16.13 -33.26 24.02
C HIS A 26 -15.47 -34.50 24.63
N GLN A 27 -16.16 -35.63 24.60
CA GLN A 27 -15.56 -36.90 25.02
C GLN A 27 -14.56 -37.39 23.98
N ILE A 28 -13.43 -37.91 24.44
CA ILE A 28 -12.44 -38.55 23.57
C ILE A 28 -12.42 -40.06 23.85
N ASP A 29 -12.33 -40.87 22.79
CA ASP A 29 -12.13 -42.29 22.98
C ASP A 29 -10.80 -42.56 23.71
N HIS A 30 -10.77 -43.62 24.52
CA HIS A 30 -9.59 -43.95 25.32
C HIS A 30 -8.38 -44.32 24.44
N PHE A 31 -8.58 -45.04 23.33
CA PHE A 31 -7.50 -45.36 22.40
C PHE A 31 -7.02 -44.12 21.65
N ASP A 32 -7.93 -43.21 21.29
CA ASP A 32 -7.56 -41.93 20.66
C ASP A 32 -6.74 -41.05 21.61
N TYR A 33 -7.09 -40.99 22.90
CA TYR A 33 -6.28 -40.32 23.91
C TYR A 33 -4.87 -40.92 24.01
N ILE A 34 -4.75 -42.26 24.07
CA ILE A 34 -3.44 -42.93 24.13
C ILE A 34 -2.62 -42.63 22.88
N LYS A 35 -3.23 -42.67 21.70
CA LYS A 35 -2.57 -42.41 20.42
C LYS A 35 -2.08 -40.96 20.33
N LEU A 36 -2.90 -40.00 20.74
CA LEU A 36 -2.54 -38.60 20.82
C LEU A 36 -1.40 -38.37 21.82
N LYS A 37 -1.51 -38.91 23.02
CA LYS A 37 -0.47 -38.82 24.06
C LYS A 37 0.86 -39.41 23.58
N SER A 38 0.82 -40.59 22.96
CA SER A 38 2.00 -41.24 22.38
C SER A 38 2.66 -40.37 21.30
N PHE A 39 1.86 -39.81 20.39
CA PHE A 39 2.34 -38.94 19.32
C PHE A 39 3.01 -37.67 19.87
N CYS A 40 2.38 -37.03 20.86
CA CYS A 40 2.83 -35.78 21.47
C CYS A 40 4.03 -35.95 22.43
N THR A 41 4.24 -37.14 23.00
CA THR A 41 5.33 -37.42 23.95
C THR A 41 6.54 -38.14 23.33
N ASN A 42 6.42 -38.63 22.09
CA ASN A 42 7.54 -39.22 21.35
C ASN A 42 8.70 -38.23 21.23
N LYS A 43 9.92 -38.62 21.64
CA LYS A 43 11.13 -37.78 21.61
C LYS A 43 11.39 -37.10 20.26
N THR A 44 11.08 -37.75 19.14
CA THR A 44 11.31 -37.16 17.80
C THR A 44 10.33 -36.03 17.47
N ASN A 45 9.14 -36.05 18.07
CA ASN A 45 8.07 -35.09 17.82
C ASN A 45 7.94 -34.06 18.94
N ALA A 46 8.30 -34.43 20.17
CA ALA A 46 8.17 -33.62 21.37
C ALA A 46 8.86 -32.25 21.20
N ASP A 47 10.07 -32.20 20.64
CA ASP A 47 10.80 -30.94 20.44
C ASP A 47 10.17 -30.05 19.35
N LYS A 48 9.59 -30.66 18.31
CA LYS A 48 8.88 -29.92 17.24
C LYS A 48 7.56 -29.34 17.75
N ILE A 49 6.88 -30.09 18.61
CA ILE A 49 5.57 -29.69 19.14
C ILE A 49 5.72 -28.72 20.32
N ARG A 50 6.72 -28.91 21.18
CA ARG A 50 7.04 -28.02 22.32
C ARG A 50 7.86 -26.80 21.92
N ARG A 51 7.95 -26.48 20.63
CA ARG A 51 8.65 -25.27 20.20
C ARG A 51 8.01 -24.04 20.87
N LYS A 52 8.85 -23.08 21.22
CA LYS A 52 8.38 -21.80 21.75
C LYS A 52 7.51 -21.12 20.69
N ALA A 53 6.32 -20.67 21.08
CA ALA A 53 5.47 -19.86 20.22
C ALA A 53 6.23 -18.63 19.74
N ILE A 54 6.16 -18.32 18.44
CA ILE A 54 6.73 -17.08 17.92
C ILE A 54 5.84 -15.89 18.30
N ASN A 55 6.38 -14.67 18.27
CA ASN A 55 5.63 -13.47 18.67
C ASN A 55 4.25 -13.35 18.02
N TRP A 56 4.13 -13.75 16.75
CA TRP A 56 2.85 -13.81 16.03
C TRP A 56 1.84 -14.75 16.67
N GLU A 57 2.26 -15.97 16.99
CA GLU A 57 1.41 -16.96 17.63
C GLU A 57 0.99 -16.49 19.03
N ILE A 58 1.90 -15.83 19.76
CA ILE A 58 1.59 -15.23 21.06
C ILE A 58 0.52 -14.13 20.90
N ILE A 59 0.58 -13.30 19.85
CA ILE A 59 -0.42 -12.26 19.58
C ILE A 59 -1.81 -12.88 19.34
N PHE A 60 -1.90 -14.02 18.65
CA PHE A 60 -3.18 -14.68 18.35
C PHE A 60 -3.71 -15.56 19.49
N ILE A 61 -2.82 -16.18 20.28
CA ILE A 61 -3.18 -17.08 21.38
C ILE A 61 -3.57 -16.29 22.63
N PHE A 62 -2.90 -15.17 22.90
CA PHE A 62 -3.08 -14.42 24.14
C PHE A 62 -4.34 -13.53 24.08
N LYS A 63 -5.49 -14.10 24.48
CA LYS A 63 -6.79 -13.40 24.67
C LYS A 63 -6.81 -12.48 25.91
N GLY A 64 -5.70 -11.80 26.19
CA GLY A 64 -5.57 -10.88 27.31
C GLY A 64 -6.23 -9.54 26.99
N SER A 65 -5.55 -8.45 27.33
CA SER A 65 -6.03 -7.11 26.98
C SER A 65 -5.69 -6.75 25.54
N ASP A 66 -6.67 -6.22 24.81
CA ASP A 66 -6.51 -5.62 23.48
C ASP A 66 -5.67 -4.33 23.50
N LYS A 67 -5.35 -3.81 24.69
CA LYS A 67 -4.57 -2.59 24.84
C LYS A 67 -3.17 -2.76 24.23
N GLY A 68 -2.90 -2.00 23.19
CA GLY A 68 -1.62 -2.03 22.47
C GLY A 68 -1.45 -3.23 21.54
N LEU A 69 -2.51 -4.00 21.26
CA LEU A 69 -2.48 -5.12 20.32
C LEU A 69 -2.10 -4.64 18.91
N ILE A 70 -2.71 -3.55 18.45
CA ILE A 70 -2.37 -2.92 17.16
C ILE A 70 -0.88 -2.57 17.09
N SER A 71 -0.32 -1.96 18.14
CA SER A 71 1.10 -1.60 18.18
C SER A 71 2.02 -2.83 18.14
N LYS A 72 1.64 -3.92 18.81
CA LYS A 72 2.38 -5.20 18.73
C LYS A 72 2.33 -5.77 17.31
N ILE A 73 1.17 -5.79 16.67
CA ILE A 73 1.00 -6.24 15.28
C ILE A 73 1.87 -5.40 14.34
N TYR A 74 1.80 -4.07 14.44
CA TYR A 74 2.62 -3.17 13.61
C TYR A 74 4.11 -3.42 13.77
N ARG A 75 4.59 -3.67 15.01
CA ARG A 75 6.00 -3.97 15.26
C ARG A 75 6.43 -5.27 14.57
N GLU A 76 5.63 -6.33 14.67
CA GLU A 76 5.94 -7.61 14.01
C GLU A 76 5.87 -7.49 12.48
N LEU A 77 4.90 -6.75 11.93
CA LEU A 77 4.81 -6.46 10.49
C LEU A 77 6.05 -5.71 9.99
N THR A 78 6.50 -4.71 10.74
CA THR A 78 7.67 -3.89 10.40
C THR A 78 8.96 -4.73 10.36
N GLN A 79 9.08 -5.76 11.21
CA GLN A 79 10.22 -6.67 11.20
C GLN A 79 10.23 -7.61 9.99
N ILE A 80 9.05 -7.98 9.47
CA ILE A 80 8.92 -8.81 8.26
C ILE A 80 9.19 -7.97 7.01
N SER A 81 8.77 -6.70 7.00
CA SER A 81 8.93 -5.79 5.87
C SER A 81 10.35 -5.21 5.70
N LYS A 82 11.40 -5.93 6.14
CA LYS A 82 12.81 -5.49 6.02
C LYS A 82 13.29 -5.34 4.58
N ASN A 83 12.61 -5.97 3.63
CA ASN A 83 12.78 -5.64 2.23
C ASN A 83 12.00 -4.35 1.96
N PRO A 84 12.66 -3.23 1.60
CA PRO A 84 11.95 -2.07 1.13
C PRO A 84 11.18 -2.52 -0.11
N SER A 85 9.86 -2.68 0.03
CA SER A 85 8.95 -2.75 -1.12
C SER A 85 9.36 -1.61 -2.04
N HIS A 86 9.58 -1.89 -3.33
CA HIS A 86 9.90 -0.84 -4.31
C HIS A 86 8.97 0.34 -4.05
N SER A 87 9.54 1.48 -3.68
CA SER A 87 8.77 2.64 -3.26
C SER A 87 7.77 2.95 -4.38
N PRO A 88 6.51 3.32 -4.07
CA PRO A 88 5.60 3.82 -5.09
C PRO A 88 6.26 4.89 -5.98
N ILE A 89 7.18 5.68 -5.40
CA ILE A 89 8.01 6.66 -6.09
C ILE A 89 8.97 6.01 -7.09
N ASP A 90 9.64 4.89 -6.76
CA ASP A 90 10.51 4.17 -7.71
C ASP A 90 9.72 3.66 -8.90
N LYS A 91 8.47 3.22 -8.66
CA LYS A 91 7.58 2.78 -9.73
C LYS A 91 7.12 3.96 -10.60
N TRP A 92 6.83 5.10 -9.99
CA TRP A 92 6.55 6.34 -10.74
C TRP A 92 7.76 6.82 -11.54
N SER A 93 8.97 6.72 -10.98
CA SER A 93 10.24 7.05 -11.64
C SER A 93 10.42 6.22 -12.92
N LYS A 94 10.18 4.90 -12.83
CA LYS A 94 10.20 4.00 -13.99
C LYS A 94 9.14 4.35 -15.03
N ASP A 95 7.89 4.55 -14.62
CA ASP A 95 6.77 4.86 -15.54
C ASP A 95 6.97 6.20 -16.27
N MET A 96 7.58 7.18 -15.60
CA MET A 96 7.87 8.50 -16.16
C MET A 96 9.24 8.60 -16.83
N ASN A 97 10.04 7.53 -16.79
CA ASN A 97 11.43 7.51 -17.24
C ASN A 97 12.25 8.69 -16.67
N ARG A 98 12.10 8.96 -15.37
CA ARG A 98 12.69 10.12 -14.69
C ARG A 98 13.09 9.77 -13.25
N GLN A 99 14.31 10.15 -12.85
CA GLN A 99 14.74 10.09 -11.46
C GLN A 99 14.23 11.31 -10.68
N PHE A 100 13.75 11.09 -9.45
CA PHE A 100 13.34 12.15 -8.52
C PHE A 100 14.46 12.40 -7.51
N SER A 101 14.73 13.67 -7.19
CA SER A 101 15.67 14.00 -6.10
C SER A 101 15.03 13.80 -4.73
N ASP A 102 15.85 13.68 -3.68
CA ASP A 102 15.36 13.56 -2.30
C ASP A 102 14.51 14.77 -1.88
N GLU A 103 14.82 15.96 -2.38
CA GLU A 103 14.01 17.17 -2.16
C GLU A 103 12.63 17.06 -2.83
N GLU A 104 12.56 16.53 -4.05
CA GLU A 104 11.30 16.32 -4.77
C GLU A 104 10.45 15.27 -4.07
N ILE A 105 11.05 14.17 -3.62
CA ILE A 105 10.40 13.12 -2.83
C ILE A 105 9.83 13.70 -1.52
N LYS A 106 10.62 14.51 -0.82
CA LYS A 106 10.18 15.19 0.40
C LYS A 106 9.07 16.20 0.11
N ALA A 107 9.15 16.93 -1.00
CA ALA A 107 8.11 17.85 -1.42
C ALA A 107 6.80 17.12 -1.69
N ILE A 108 6.81 16.05 -2.49
CA ILE A 108 5.62 15.22 -2.80
C ILE A 108 4.96 14.76 -1.50
N SER A 109 5.71 14.15 -0.58
CA SER A 109 5.16 13.63 0.68
C SER A 109 4.60 14.74 1.60
N SER A 110 5.20 15.93 1.58
CA SER A 110 4.71 17.10 2.32
C SER A 110 3.44 17.69 1.70
N HIS A 111 3.39 17.79 0.36
CA HIS A 111 2.26 18.35 -0.38
C HIS A 111 0.99 17.56 -0.15
N VAL A 112 1.04 16.23 -0.23
CA VAL A 112 -0.13 15.37 0.03
C VAL A 112 -0.72 15.61 1.42
N LYS A 113 0.11 15.88 2.43
CA LYS A 113 -0.34 16.16 3.80
C LYS A 113 -0.96 17.55 3.95
N ARG A 114 -0.46 18.56 3.22
CA ARG A 114 -0.72 19.99 3.48
C ARG A 114 -1.69 20.66 2.51
N CYS A 115 -1.80 20.22 1.26
CA CYS A 115 -2.39 21.04 0.19
C CYS A 115 -3.93 21.11 0.18
N PHE A 116 -4.64 20.13 0.72
CA PHE A 116 -6.09 20.05 0.55
C PHE A 116 -6.85 20.04 1.89
N LYS A 117 -7.90 20.86 2.00
CA LYS A 117 -8.82 20.84 3.16
C LYS A 117 -9.86 19.72 3.04
N SER A 118 -10.27 19.39 1.82
CA SER A 118 -11.22 18.29 1.53
C SER A 118 -10.55 16.93 1.78
N LEU A 119 -11.23 16.09 2.56
CA LEU A 119 -10.80 14.71 2.82
C LEU A 119 -10.79 13.86 1.55
N LEU A 120 -11.82 14.01 0.71
CA LEU A 120 -11.93 13.27 -0.56
C LEU A 120 -10.73 13.54 -1.47
N ILE A 121 -10.33 14.81 -1.61
CA ILE A 121 -9.20 15.18 -2.47
C ILE A 121 -7.86 14.69 -1.87
N LYS A 122 -7.71 14.76 -0.53
CA LYS A 122 -6.54 14.19 0.15
C LYS A 122 -6.44 12.69 -0.10
N GLU A 123 -7.52 11.96 0.06
CA GLU A 123 -7.60 10.52 -0.15
C GLU A 123 -7.22 10.17 -1.59
N MET A 124 -7.84 10.82 -2.59
CA MET A 124 -7.51 10.62 -4.00
C MET A 124 -6.02 10.85 -4.29
N GLN A 125 -5.41 11.89 -3.71
CA GLN A 125 -3.99 12.17 -3.91
C GLN A 125 -3.10 11.10 -3.25
N ILE A 126 -3.46 10.63 -2.05
CA ILE A 126 -2.76 9.53 -1.36
C ILE A 126 -2.85 8.25 -2.20
N GLU A 127 -4.05 7.90 -2.65
CA GLU A 127 -4.30 6.70 -3.46
C GLU A 127 -3.51 6.72 -4.77
N THR A 128 -3.48 7.87 -5.45
CA THR A 128 -2.73 8.05 -6.69
C THR A 128 -1.23 7.96 -6.44
N THR A 129 -0.68 8.70 -5.47
CA THR A 129 0.76 8.70 -5.15
C THR A 129 1.23 7.30 -4.73
N LEU A 130 0.42 6.55 -3.99
CA LEU A 130 0.72 5.18 -3.56
C LEU A 130 0.37 4.11 -4.61
N ARG A 131 -0.24 4.50 -5.75
CA ARG A 131 -0.66 3.63 -6.86
C ARG A 131 -1.66 2.54 -6.42
N TYR A 132 -2.64 2.92 -5.61
CA TYR A 132 -3.70 2.02 -5.15
C TYR A 132 -4.72 1.69 -6.25
N HIS A 133 -5.00 2.63 -7.17
CA HIS A 133 -5.96 2.41 -8.23
C HIS A 133 -5.64 1.19 -9.09
N TYR A 134 -6.66 0.38 -9.37
CA TYR A 134 -6.57 -0.81 -10.22
C TYR A 134 -6.71 -0.44 -11.69
N THR A 135 -5.60 -0.23 -12.39
CA THR A 135 -5.64 0.07 -13.82
C THR A 135 -6.03 -1.15 -14.67
N PRO A 136 -6.50 -0.97 -15.92
CA PRO A 136 -6.86 -2.08 -16.80
C PRO A 136 -5.74 -3.11 -16.95
N LEU A 137 -4.50 -2.65 -17.11
CA LEU A 137 -3.35 -3.55 -17.20
C LEU A 137 -3.13 -4.35 -15.91
N ARG A 138 -3.40 -3.75 -14.75
CA ARG A 138 -3.26 -4.43 -13.45
C ARG A 138 -4.39 -5.44 -13.23
N LEU A 139 -5.62 -5.06 -13.58
CA LEU A 139 -6.80 -5.94 -13.53
C LEU A 139 -6.61 -7.15 -14.44
N ALA A 140 -6.24 -6.94 -15.71
CA ALA A 140 -5.96 -8.00 -16.66
C ALA A 140 -4.91 -9.00 -16.13
N LYS A 141 -3.85 -8.53 -15.47
CA LYS A 141 -2.84 -9.40 -14.85
C LYS A 141 -3.35 -10.17 -13.63
N MET A 142 -4.27 -9.60 -12.86
CA MET A 142 -4.81 -10.21 -11.65
C MET A 142 -5.90 -11.25 -11.96
N THR A 143 -6.81 -10.92 -12.87
CA THR A 143 -8.00 -11.73 -13.17
C THR A 143 -7.79 -12.66 -14.37
N GLY A 144 -6.85 -12.33 -15.27
CA GLY A 144 -6.57 -13.07 -16.51
C GLY A 144 -7.68 -12.99 -17.56
N LYS A 145 -8.83 -12.39 -17.24
CA LYS A 145 -10.02 -12.31 -18.10
C LYS A 145 -10.26 -10.92 -18.67
N ASP A 146 -9.82 -9.90 -17.94
CA ASP A 146 -10.02 -8.51 -18.34
C ASP A 146 -9.09 -8.08 -19.47
N LYS A 147 -9.56 -7.17 -20.31
CA LYS A 147 -8.73 -6.56 -21.35
C LYS A 147 -7.76 -5.56 -20.72
N ASP A 148 -6.53 -5.56 -21.19
CA ASP A 148 -5.49 -4.64 -20.73
C ASP A 148 -5.64 -3.20 -21.28
N LYS A 149 -6.79 -2.86 -21.87
CA LYS A 149 -6.98 -1.63 -22.67
C LYS A 149 -7.42 -0.44 -21.83
N CYS A 150 -6.96 0.74 -22.22
CA CYS A 150 -7.27 2.02 -21.58
C CYS A 150 -8.78 2.22 -21.35
N TRP A 151 -9.14 2.76 -20.17
CA TRP A 151 -10.53 3.09 -19.82
C TRP A 151 -11.19 4.09 -20.77
N MET A 152 -10.40 4.96 -21.39
CA MET A 152 -10.89 5.95 -22.35
C MET A 152 -11.18 5.35 -23.74
N GLY A 153 -10.97 4.04 -23.93
CA GLY A 153 -11.29 3.37 -25.19
C GLY A 153 -10.31 3.64 -26.33
N CYS A 154 -9.16 4.27 -26.07
CA CYS A 154 -8.19 4.66 -27.11
C CYS A 154 -7.39 3.49 -27.73
N GLY A 155 -7.67 2.24 -27.33
CA GLY A 155 -7.02 1.04 -27.88
C GLY A 155 -5.60 0.75 -27.37
N LYS A 156 -4.94 1.69 -26.68
CA LYS A 156 -3.61 1.50 -26.07
C LYS A 156 -3.69 0.75 -24.73
N SER A 157 -2.57 0.19 -24.27
CA SER A 157 -2.50 -0.51 -22.97
C SER A 157 -2.73 0.46 -21.81
N GLY A 158 -3.62 0.08 -20.88
CA GLY A 158 -4.05 0.86 -19.74
C GLY A 158 -3.04 0.82 -18.58
N THR A 159 -1.81 1.30 -18.83
CA THR A 159 -0.83 1.56 -17.78
C THR A 159 -1.28 2.74 -16.92
N PRO A 160 -0.82 2.87 -15.65
CA PRO A 160 -1.14 4.02 -14.82
C PRO A 160 -0.82 5.36 -15.48
N ILE A 161 0.40 5.51 -16.01
CA ILE A 161 0.81 6.75 -16.68
C ILE A 161 0.03 7.01 -17.97
N HIS A 162 -0.38 5.96 -18.70
CA HIS A 162 -1.18 6.14 -19.89
C HIS A 162 -2.60 6.62 -19.58
N CYS A 163 -3.30 5.91 -18.69
CA CYS A 163 -4.67 6.27 -18.32
C CYS A 163 -4.74 7.67 -17.70
N TRP A 164 -3.73 8.06 -16.91
CA TRP A 164 -3.74 9.33 -16.19
C TRP A 164 -3.17 10.49 -16.98
N TRP A 165 -2.15 10.27 -17.83
CA TRP A 165 -1.44 11.34 -18.51
C TRP A 165 -1.33 11.11 -20.02
N ASN A 166 -0.70 10.04 -20.51
CA ASN A 166 -0.36 9.93 -21.95
C ASN A 166 -1.56 9.70 -22.88
N CYS A 167 -2.76 9.44 -22.36
CA CYS A 167 -3.93 9.19 -23.21
C CYS A 167 -4.34 10.45 -23.98
N GLU A 168 -4.46 10.34 -25.30
CA GLU A 168 -4.83 11.46 -26.17
C GLU A 168 -6.19 12.06 -25.82
N TRP A 169 -7.10 11.27 -25.25
CA TRP A 169 -8.42 11.71 -24.82
C TRP A 169 -8.40 12.44 -23.47
N ILE A 170 -7.43 12.14 -22.59
CA ILE A 170 -7.33 12.80 -21.28
C ILE A 170 -6.49 14.08 -21.32
N GLN A 171 -5.56 14.17 -22.29
CA GLN A 171 -4.68 15.32 -22.45
C GLN A 171 -5.42 16.68 -22.61
N PRO A 172 -6.47 16.81 -23.43
CA PRO A 172 -7.25 18.05 -23.53
C PRO A 172 -7.86 18.49 -22.19
N PHE A 173 -8.37 17.54 -21.40
CA PHE A 173 -8.92 17.81 -20.07
C PHE A 173 -7.85 18.37 -19.13
N TRP A 174 -6.68 17.73 -19.05
CA TRP A 174 -5.60 18.21 -18.19
C TRP A 174 -5.04 19.56 -18.63
N ARG A 175 -4.95 19.80 -19.94
CA ARG A 175 -4.56 21.12 -20.48
C ARG A 175 -5.54 22.21 -20.07
N ALA A 176 -6.85 21.95 -20.18
CA ALA A 176 -7.87 22.92 -19.77
C ALA A 176 -7.78 23.24 -18.28
N ILE A 177 -7.62 22.23 -17.43
CA ILE A 177 -7.41 22.41 -15.99
C ILE A 177 -6.14 23.21 -15.72
N TRP A 178 -5.02 22.86 -16.36
CA TRP A 178 -3.76 23.52 -16.13
C TRP A 178 -3.79 25.00 -16.53
N ASN A 179 -4.37 25.31 -17.69
CA ASN A 179 -4.56 26.68 -18.15
C ASN A 179 -5.41 27.49 -17.15
N TYR A 180 -6.47 26.88 -16.62
CA TYR A 180 -7.29 27.51 -15.58
C TYR A 180 -6.49 27.76 -14.31
N VAL A 181 -5.74 26.76 -13.84
CA VAL A 181 -4.89 26.87 -12.64
C VAL A 181 -3.87 27.98 -12.81
N GLN A 182 -3.11 28.01 -13.91
CA GLN A 182 -2.12 29.04 -14.22
C GLN A 182 -2.74 30.44 -14.24
N LYS A 183 -3.94 30.59 -14.81
CA LYS A 183 -4.67 31.87 -14.82
C LYS A 183 -5.03 32.35 -13.42
N VAL A 184 -5.46 31.44 -12.55
CA VAL A 184 -5.86 31.77 -11.16
C VAL A 184 -4.65 32.07 -10.28
N ILE A 185 -3.60 31.26 -10.38
CA ILE A 185 -2.40 31.40 -9.53
C ILE A 185 -1.40 32.45 -10.05
N LYS A 186 -1.55 32.90 -11.31
CA LYS A 186 -0.66 33.83 -12.01
C LYS A 186 0.82 33.40 -12.01
N LEU A 187 1.07 32.09 -12.04
CA LEU A 187 2.40 31.50 -12.11
C LEU A 187 2.52 30.64 -13.36
N CYS A 188 3.60 30.83 -14.11
CA CYS A 188 3.95 30.00 -15.25
C CYS A 188 4.74 28.78 -14.73
N THR A 189 4.02 27.74 -14.31
CA THR A 189 4.60 26.47 -13.86
C THR A 189 4.76 25.49 -15.03
N SER A 190 5.76 24.60 -14.95
CA SER A 190 5.95 23.54 -15.96
C SER A 190 4.78 22.52 -15.95
N PHE A 191 4.15 22.32 -17.12
CA PHE A 191 3.10 21.31 -17.30
C PHE A 191 3.74 19.96 -17.58
N GLY A 192 3.59 19.01 -16.66
CA GLY A 192 4.23 17.71 -16.80
C GLY A 192 3.48 16.60 -16.09
N SER A 193 3.84 15.37 -16.47
CA SER A 193 3.28 14.14 -15.91
C SER A 193 3.45 14.05 -14.39
N SER A 194 4.57 14.52 -13.85
CA SER A 194 4.84 14.54 -12.41
C SER A 194 3.96 15.55 -11.67
N SER A 195 3.69 16.72 -12.26
CA SER A 195 2.81 17.73 -11.68
C SER A 195 1.38 17.22 -11.57
N VAL A 196 0.87 16.57 -12.63
CA VAL A 196 -0.51 16.07 -12.70
C VAL A 196 -0.71 14.75 -11.95
N SER A 197 0.26 13.85 -11.99
CA SER A 197 0.08 12.51 -11.42
C SER A 197 0.43 12.44 -9.93
N ILE A 198 1.46 13.16 -9.49
CA ILE A 198 1.97 13.07 -8.10
C ILE A 198 2.04 14.41 -7.40
N GLY A 199 1.49 15.48 -7.99
CA GLY A 199 1.37 16.79 -7.36
C GLY A 199 2.71 17.50 -7.14
N LEU A 200 3.75 17.14 -7.91
CA LEU A 200 5.06 17.75 -7.80
C LEU A 200 5.05 19.15 -8.44
N ILE A 201 5.05 20.19 -7.61
CA ILE A 201 5.19 21.58 -8.06
C ILE A 201 6.62 22.03 -7.70
N SER A 202 7.40 22.42 -8.70
CA SER A 202 8.79 22.86 -8.50
C SER A 202 8.84 24.09 -7.59
N GLN A 203 9.72 24.07 -6.57
CA GLN A 203 9.94 25.24 -5.72
C GLN A 203 10.53 26.44 -6.48
N ARG A 204 11.13 26.23 -7.66
CA ARG A 204 11.57 27.33 -8.54
C ARG A 204 10.38 28.15 -9.04
N ASP A 205 9.22 27.52 -9.22
CA ASP A 205 8.01 28.18 -9.71
C ASP A 205 7.26 28.93 -8.58
N LEU A 206 7.54 28.58 -7.32
CA LEU A 206 6.91 29.16 -6.13
C LEU A 206 7.71 30.32 -5.50
N LYS A 207 9.02 30.38 -5.74
CA LYS A 207 9.88 31.47 -5.25
C LYS A 207 9.83 32.64 -6.22
N GLY A 208 8.86 33.54 -6.01
CA GLY A 208 8.87 34.87 -6.60
C GLY A 208 10.07 35.69 -6.11
N GLY A 209 11.21 35.57 -6.78
CA GLY A 209 12.44 36.31 -6.47
C GLY A 209 13.13 36.79 -7.74
N LYS A 210 13.06 38.11 -7.98
CA LYS A 210 13.79 38.91 -8.99
C LYS A 210 14.03 38.18 -10.33
N GLY A 211 12.98 38.06 -11.11
CA GLY A 211 13.01 37.41 -12.43
C GLY A 211 11.74 36.60 -12.74
N THR A 212 10.63 36.85 -12.04
CA THR A 212 9.32 36.30 -12.42
C THR A 212 8.98 36.79 -13.83
N HIS A 213 9.07 35.91 -14.83
CA HIS A 213 8.32 36.10 -16.05
C HIS A 213 6.85 36.09 -15.65
N MET A 214 6.26 37.29 -15.49
CA MET A 214 4.82 37.44 -15.60
C MET A 214 4.41 36.75 -16.90
N CYS A 215 3.42 35.88 -16.86
CA CYS A 215 2.79 35.34 -18.05
C CYS A 215 2.16 36.53 -18.80
N THR A 216 2.95 37.21 -19.64
CA THR A 216 2.53 38.34 -20.46
C THR A 216 1.68 37.87 -21.64
N ASN A 217 1.81 36.61 -22.02
CA ASN A 217 0.95 35.94 -22.98
C ASN A 217 0.40 34.66 -22.35
N VAL A 218 -0.87 34.69 -21.95
CA VAL A 218 -1.67 33.46 -21.86
C VAL A 218 -1.71 32.93 -23.29
N CYS A 219 -0.95 31.88 -23.56
CA CYS A 219 -0.87 31.32 -24.90
C CYS A 219 -2.27 30.85 -25.31
N GLY A 220 -2.84 31.50 -26.33
CA GLY A 220 -4.15 31.15 -26.88
C GLY A 220 -4.12 29.88 -27.73
N ASP A 221 -2.94 29.28 -27.93
CA ASP A 221 -2.75 28.13 -28.79
C ASP A 221 -2.54 26.82 -28.01
N PRO A 222 -3.26 25.74 -28.37
CA PRO A 222 -3.21 24.45 -27.69
C PRO A 222 -1.91 23.64 -27.95
N PHE A 223 -0.93 24.19 -28.67
CA PHE A 223 0.27 23.48 -29.14
C PHE A 223 1.61 23.92 -28.55
N CYS A 224 1.65 24.82 -27.56
CA CYS A 224 2.92 25.17 -26.92
C CYS A 224 3.47 24.00 -26.08
N SER A 225 4.38 23.25 -26.69
CA SER A 225 5.30 22.31 -26.04
C SER A 225 6.66 22.99 -25.98
N GLY A 226 7.19 23.16 -24.76
CA GLY A 226 8.55 23.60 -24.49
C GLY A 226 9.14 22.70 -23.41
#